data_AF-A0A4U2Y623-F1
#
_entry.id   AF-A0A4U2Y623-F1
#
_cell.length_a   1.000
_cell.length_b   1.000
_cell.length_c   1.000
_cell.angle_alpha   90.00
_cell.angle_beta   90.00
_cell.angle_gamma   90.00
#
_symmetry.space_group_name_H-M   'P 1'
#
loop_
_entity.id
_entity.type
_entity.pdbx_description
1 polymer ?
#
loop_
_entity_poly.entity_id
_entity_poly.type
_entity_poly.pdbx_seq_one_letter_code
_entity_poly.pdbx_strand_id
1 'polypeptide(L)'
;MKFRLALILALALILPACSETASTPEVPLPAYVLAIDRFDESTGMWMVALATESNDEKELRALVENTRTLAKDKKEEVNSVSVTIIKPDGRIPSTVTAFGRIALTSKGMEQTGLSSTTEMVFEYRNAPAASPEKPPTTPAKETTK
;
A
#
# COMPACT_ATOMS: atom_id res chain seq x y z
N MET A 1 7.89 -10.56 -65.81
CA MET A 1 8.93 -10.79 -64.78
C MET A 1 8.77 -9.76 -63.68
N LYS A 2 8.87 -10.20 -62.42
CA LYS A 2 8.61 -9.44 -61.20
C LYS A 2 9.90 -8.73 -60.76
N PHE A 3 9.84 -7.44 -60.42
CA PHE A 3 10.79 -6.83 -59.49
C PHE A 3 10.04 -5.82 -58.61
N ARG A 4 9.93 -6.16 -57.32
CA ARG A 4 9.53 -5.27 -56.22
C ARG A 4 10.81 -4.87 -55.48
N LEU A 5 10.99 -3.59 -55.17
CA LEU A 5 11.91 -3.02 -54.16
C LEU A 5 11.80 -1.49 -54.29
N ALA A 6 11.79 -0.62 -53.28
CA ALA A 6 11.74 -0.75 -51.83
C ALA A 6 11.24 0.59 -51.26
N LEU A 7 10.65 0.47 -50.07
CA LEU A 7 10.26 1.49 -49.10
C LEU A 7 11.44 2.40 -48.71
N ILE A 8 11.24 3.73 -48.70
CA ILE A 8 12.07 4.65 -47.91
C ILE A 8 11.14 5.46 -46.99
N LEU A 9 11.21 5.08 -45.72
CA LEU A 9 10.55 5.69 -44.57
C LEU A 9 11.37 6.93 -44.18
N ALA A 10 10.85 8.14 -44.43
CA ALA A 10 11.48 9.37 -43.97
C ALA A 10 10.95 9.73 -42.58
N LEU A 11 11.80 9.50 -41.59
CA LEU A 11 11.66 9.84 -40.19
C LEU A 11 11.92 11.34 -39.99
N ALA A 12 10.98 12.09 -39.40
CA ALA A 12 11.24 13.42 -38.85
C ALA A 12 10.33 13.67 -37.64
N LEU A 13 10.76 13.16 -36.48
CA LEU A 13 10.24 13.53 -35.16
C LEU A 13 10.96 14.81 -34.71
N ILE A 14 10.23 15.92 -34.69
CA ILE A 14 10.68 17.16 -34.03
C ILE A 14 9.89 17.27 -32.72
N LEU A 15 10.56 17.06 -31.60
CA LEU A 15 10.15 17.59 -30.30
C LEU A 15 11.40 18.00 -29.53
N PRO A 16 11.48 19.25 -29.09
CA PRO A 16 12.15 19.52 -27.84
C PRO A 16 11.32 20.48 -26.98
N ALA A 17 10.85 19.96 -25.85
CA ALA A 17 10.88 20.66 -24.58
C ALA A 17 10.52 19.62 -23.51
N CYS A 18 11.55 18.93 -23.00
CA CYS A 18 11.45 18.31 -21.69
C CYS A 18 11.21 19.43 -20.69
N SER A 19 9.95 19.68 -20.34
CA SER A 19 9.62 20.38 -19.10
C SER A 19 10.07 19.46 -17.97
N GLU A 20 11.21 19.80 -17.39
CA GLU A 20 11.69 19.26 -16.13
C GLU A 20 10.75 19.76 -15.02
N THR A 21 9.67 19.01 -14.80
CA THR A 21 8.78 19.22 -13.66
C THR A 21 9.51 18.71 -12.42
N ALA A 22 9.94 19.65 -11.59
CA ALA A 22 10.57 19.43 -10.29
C ALA A 22 9.85 18.30 -9.52
N SER A 23 10.56 17.20 -9.33
CA SER A 23 10.08 16.01 -8.65
C SER A 23 9.98 16.27 -7.15
N THR A 24 8.75 16.45 -6.66
CA THR A 24 8.44 16.22 -5.24
C THR A 24 8.98 14.84 -4.88
N PRO A 25 9.76 14.68 -3.79
CA PRO A 25 10.23 13.35 -3.41
C PRO A 25 9.02 12.48 -3.08
N GLU A 26 8.69 11.59 -4.01
CA GLU A 26 7.67 10.56 -3.86
C GLU A 26 8.13 9.67 -2.70
N VAL A 27 7.39 9.66 -1.60
CA VAL A 27 7.67 8.73 -0.49
C VAL A 27 7.59 7.32 -1.07
N PRO A 28 8.67 6.53 -1.03
CA PRO A 28 8.68 5.22 -1.66
C PRO A 28 7.65 4.31 -1.01
N LEU A 29 6.91 3.55 -1.81
CA LEU A 29 5.99 2.54 -1.28
C LEU A 29 6.81 1.38 -0.69
N PRO A 30 6.58 1.01 0.58
CA PRO A 30 7.28 -0.12 1.18
C PRO A 30 6.81 -1.43 0.52
N ALA A 31 7.64 -2.47 0.55
CA ALA A 31 7.20 -3.80 0.14
C ALA A 31 6.06 -4.28 1.05
N TYR A 32 5.01 -4.86 0.46
CA TYR A 32 3.86 -5.34 1.19
C TYR A 32 3.23 -6.59 0.55
N VAL A 33 2.46 -7.32 1.35
CA VAL A 33 1.62 -8.44 0.92
C VAL A 33 0.17 -8.10 1.25
N LEU A 34 -0.74 -8.38 0.33
CA LEU A 34 -2.17 -8.25 0.59
C LEU A 34 -2.67 -9.49 1.34
N ALA A 35 -2.77 -9.37 2.67
CA ALA A 35 -3.06 -10.47 3.59
C ALA A 35 -4.56 -10.76 3.71
N ILE A 36 -5.40 -9.73 3.56
CA ILE A 36 -6.85 -9.86 3.50
C ILE A 36 -7.34 -9.07 2.29
N ASP A 37 -8.09 -9.73 1.41
CA ASP A 37 -8.84 -9.11 0.31
C ASP A 37 -10.32 -9.45 0.49
N ARG A 38 -11.11 -8.52 1.03
CA ARG A 38 -12.55 -8.75 1.20
C ARG A 38 -13.35 -7.58 0.65
N PHE A 39 -14.18 -7.85 -0.34
CA PHE A 39 -15.14 -6.90 -0.87
C PHE A 39 -16.54 -7.23 -0.36
N ASP A 40 -17.25 -6.21 0.12
CA ASP A 40 -18.68 -6.29 0.44
C ASP A 40 -19.48 -5.67 -0.71
N GLU A 41 -20.11 -6.51 -1.52
CA GLU A 41 -20.90 -6.12 -2.70
C GLU A 41 -22.10 -5.23 -2.35
N SER A 42 -22.69 -5.40 -1.16
CA SER A 42 -23.90 -4.66 -0.76
C SER A 42 -23.59 -3.18 -0.49
N THR A 43 -22.42 -2.93 0.10
CA THR A 43 -21.96 -1.58 0.45
C THR A 43 -21.00 -1.01 -0.58
N GLY A 44 -20.33 -1.87 -1.36
CA GLY A 44 -19.16 -1.52 -2.17
C GLY A 44 -17.94 -1.16 -1.31
N MET A 45 -17.87 -1.66 -0.08
CA MET A 45 -16.74 -1.43 0.82
C MET A 45 -15.67 -2.49 0.58
N TRP A 46 -14.44 -2.06 0.33
CA TRP A 46 -13.28 -2.93 0.26
C TRP A 46 -12.51 -2.91 1.57
N MET A 47 -12.49 -4.03 2.27
CA MET A 47 -11.71 -4.23 3.49
C MET A 47 -10.43 -4.96 3.14
N VAL A 48 -9.29 -4.31 3.39
CA VAL A 48 -7.98 -4.83 3.02
C VAL A 48 -7.03 -4.81 4.21
N ALA A 49 -6.26 -5.88 4.37
CA ALA A 49 -5.11 -5.89 5.27
C ALA A 49 -3.81 -5.98 4.46
N LEU A 50 -2.90 -5.05 4.72
CA LEU A 50 -1.60 -4.99 4.06
C LEU A 50 -0.52 -5.34 5.09
N ALA A 51 0.18 -6.44 4.88
CA ALA A 51 1.28 -6.87 5.72
C ALA A 51 2.59 -6.26 5.19
N THR A 52 3.35 -5.56 6.04
CA THR A 52 4.62 -4.94 5.66
C THR A 52 5.62 -4.93 6.83
N GLU A 53 6.91 -5.03 6.51
CA GLU A 53 7.99 -4.85 7.48
C GLU A 53 8.21 -3.39 7.87
N SER A 54 7.67 -2.43 7.11
CA SER A 54 7.83 -1.01 7.41
C SER A 54 7.18 -0.60 8.75
N ASN A 55 7.85 0.31 9.45
CA ASN A 55 7.31 1.05 10.61
C ASN A 55 7.35 2.56 10.38
N ASP A 56 7.78 3.02 9.20
CA ASP A 56 7.87 4.45 8.94
C ASP A 56 6.47 4.99 8.69
N GLU A 57 6.05 5.98 9.48
CA GLU A 57 4.69 6.53 9.42
C GLU A 57 4.34 7.05 8.01
N LYS A 58 5.31 7.67 7.31
CA LYS A 58 5.07 8.23 5.98
C LYS A 58 4.92 7.12 4.94
N GLU A 59 5.75 6.09 5.01
CA GLU A 59 5.63 4.90 4.16
C GLU A 59 4.30 4.18 4.39
N LEU A 60 3.88 4.02 5.65
CA LEU A 60 2.60 3.40 5.99
C LEU A 60 1.42 4.24 5.49
N ARG A 61 1.50 5.56 5.61
CA ARG A 61 0.49 6.47 5.06
C ARG A 61 0.41 6.40 3.54
N ALA A 62 1.56 6.35 2.86
CA ALA A 62 1.64 6.17 1.41
C ALA A 62 1.03 4.83 1.00
N LEU A 63 1.23 3.77 1.79
CA LEU A 63 0.66 2.46 1.54
C LEU A 63 -0.89 2.46 1.64
N VAL A 64 -1.45 3.18 2.61
CA VAL A 64 -2.92 3.39 2.66
C VAL A 64 -3.39 4.14 1.42
N GLU A 65 -2.73 5.25 1.05
CA GLU A 65 -3.12 6.05 -0.11
C GLU A 65 -3.04 5.27 -1.42
N ASN A 66 -2.05 4.38 -1.57
CA ASN A 66 -1.89 3.51 -2.74
C ASN A 66 -3.11 2.60 -2.98
N THR A 67 -3.91 2.31 -1.95
CA THR A 67 -5.14 1.52 -2.12
C THR A 67 -6.16 2.20 -3.03
N ARG A 68 -6.10 3.52 -3.24
CA ARG A 68 -6.88 4.20 -4.29
C ARG A 68 -6.55 3.70 -5.68
N THR A 69 -5.27 3.53 -5.97
CA THR A 69 -4.80 3.02 -7.27
C THR A 69 -5.24 1.58 -7.43
N LEU A 70 -5.01 0.74 -6.41
CA LEU A 70 -5.43 -0.66 -6.42
C LEU A 70 -6.94 -0.83 -6.61
N ALA A 71 -7.75 0.04 -6.01
CA ALA A 71 -9.20 0.00 -6.14
C ALA A 71 -9.68 0.29 -7.58
N LYS A 72 -8.95 1.09 -8.36
CA LYS A 72 -9.28 1.37 -9.78
C LYS A 72 -9.09 0.15 -10.67
N ASP A 73 -8.19 -0.76 -10.29
CA ASP A 73 -7.90 -1.98 -11.05
C ASP A 73 -8.90 -3.10 -10.75
N LYS A 74 -9.77 -2.91 -9.75
CA LYS A 74 -10.86 -3.85 -9.45
C LYS A 74 -11.96 -3.77 -10.50
N LYS A 75 -12.66 -4.88 -10.71
CA LYS A 75 -13.80 -4.94 -11.65
C LYS A 75 -15.08 -4.38 -11.02
N GLU A 76 -15.15 -4.43 -9.70
CA GLU A 76 -16.27 -3.96 -8.90
C GLU A 76 -16.16 -2.45 -8.64
N GLU A 77 -17.31 -1.79 -8.49
CA GLU A 77 -17.33 -0.39 -8.06
C GLU A 77 -17.03 -0.30 -6.55
N VAL A 78 -15.82 0.16 -6.22
CA VAL A 78 -15.41 0.39 -4.85
C VAL A 78 -15.86 1.78 -4.40
N ASN A 79 -16.75 1.84 -3.42
CA ASN A 79 -17.22 3.08 -2.82
C ASN A 79 -16.25 3.61 -1.77
N SER A 80 -15.75 2.73 -0.91
CA SER A 80 -14.81 3.07 0.17
C SER A 80 -13.81 1.95 0.41
N VAL A 81 -12.66 2.31 0.98
CA VAL A 81 -11.63 1.35 1.39
C VAL A 81 -11.38 1.50 2.89
N SER A 82 -11.38 0.37 3.59
CA SER A 82 -10.94 0.25 4.99
C SER A 82 -9.65 -0.57 5.02
N VAL A 83 -8.56 0.07 5.42
CA VAL A 83 -7.20 -0.47 5.38
C VAL A 83 -6.73 -0.74 6.80
N THR A 84 -6.23 -1.95 7.03
CA THR A 84 -5.47 -2.29 8.24
C THR A 84 -4.04 -2.65 7.83
N ILE A 85 -3.04 -2.00 8.40
CA ILE A 85 -1.64 -2.36 8.17
C ILE A 85 -1.17 -3.23 9.32
N ILE A 86 -0.60 -4.39 9.00
CA ILE A 86 -0.16 -5.38 9.99
C ILE A 86 1.32 -5.74 9.82
N LYS A 87 1.93 -6.25 10.89
CA LYS A 87 3.23 -6.90 10.84
C LYS A 87 3.12 -8.36 10.39
N PRO A 88 4.03 -8.83 9.53
CA PRO A 88 4.18 -10.25 9.20
C PRO A 88 4.99 -11.00 10.29
N ASP A 89 4.69 -10.76 11.57
CA ASP A 89 5.45 -11.27 12.72
C ASP A 89 4.98 -12.65 13.23
N GLY A 90 4.03 -13.27 12.52
CA GLY A 90 3.47 -14.57 12.87
C GLY A 90 2.52 -14.57 14.06
N ARG A 91 2.14 -13.41 14.61
CA ARG A 91 1.22 -13.33 15.76
C ARG A 91 -0.24 -13.52 15.35
N ILE A 92 -1.04 -14.06 16.30
CA ILE A 92 -2.49 -14.23 16.16
C ILE A 92 -3.17 -13.65 17.43
N PRO A 93 -3.94 -12.56 17.33
CA PRO A 93 -4.10 -11.73 16.12
C PRO A 93 -2.80 -11.01 15.74
N SER A 94 -2.66 -10.67 14.46
CA SER A 94 -1.47 -9.97 13.95
C SER A 94 -1.31 -8.59 14.59
N THR A 95 -0.08 -8.15 14.79
CA THR A 95 0.19 -6.80 15.30
C THR A 95 -0.20 -5.74 14.27
N VAL A 96 -1.10 -4.84 14.65
CA VAL A 96 -1.55 -3.73 13.80
C VAL A 96 -0.67 -2.50 14.01
N THR A 97 -0.15 -1.94 12.93
CA THR A 97 0.73 -0.76 12.93
C THR A 97 0.02 0.51 12.45
N ALA A 98 -1.03 0.39 11.64
CA ALA A 98 -1.82 1.55 11.25
C ALA A 98 -3.22 1.16 10.75
N PHE A 99 -4.11 2.15 10.75
CA PHE A 99 -5.41 2.08 10.10
C PHE A 99 -5.56 3.20 9.08
N GLY A 100 -6.37 2.93 8.06
CA GLY A 100 -6.66 3.86 6.99
C GLY A 100 -8.11 3.76 6.54
N ARG A 101 -8.73 4.90 6.22
CA ARG A 101 -10.06 4.94 5.59
C ARG A 101 -10.09 5.95 4.46
N ILE A 102 -10.65 5.52 3.34
CA ILE A 102 -10.71 6.31 2.12
C ILE A 102 -12.12 6.25 1.53
N ALA A 103 -12.62 7.40 1.08
CA ALA A 103 -13.79 7.50 0.21
C ALA A 103 -13.36 7.63 -1.25
N LEU A 104 -13.99 6.86 -2.14
CA LEU A 104 -13.77 6.93 -3.59
C LEU A 104 -14.99 7.51 -4.33
N THR A 105 -16.17 7.41 -3.73
CA THR A 105 -17.44 7.94 -4.26
C THR A 105 -18.20 8.72 -3.20
N SER A 106 -19.29 9.39 -3.57
CA SER A 106 -20.18 10.07 -2.61
C SER A 106 -20.79 9.11 -1.60
N LYS A 107 -21.18 7.90 -2.02
CA LYS A 107 -21.62 6.84 -1.09
C LYS A 107 -20.49 6.44 -0.14
N GLY A 108 -19.26 6.39 -0.64
CA GLY A 108 -18.07 6.20 0.19
C GLY A 108 -17.85 7.31 1.22
N MET A 109 -18.12 8.56 0.88
CA MET A 109 -18.05 9.69 1.81
C MET A 109 -19.05 9.52 2.96
N GLU A 110 -20.29 9.12 2.67
CA GLU A 110 -21.30 8.82 3.69
C GLU A 110 -20.88 7.67 4.61
N GLN A 111 -20.34 6.59 4.04
CA GLN A 111 -19.84 5.42 4.80
C GLN A 111 -18.64 5.76 5.69
N THR A 112 -17.78 6.66 5.22
CA THR A 112 -16.54 7.01 5.91
C THR A 112 -16.69 8.22 6.84
N GLY A 113 -17.70 9.05 6.64
CA GLY A 113 -17.82 10.37 7.27
C GLY A 113 -16.78 11.38 6.77
N LEU A 114 -16.11 11.11 5.64
CA LEU A 114 -15.17 12.04 5.02
C LEU A 114 -15.91 13.13 4.24
N SER A 115 -15.33 14.32 4.17
CA SER A 115 -15.96 15.46 3.49
C SER A 115 -15.66 15.52 1.99
N SER A 116 -14.62 14.81 1.54
CA SER A 116 -14.23 14.71 0.14
C SER A 116 -13.66 13.34 -0.22
N THR A 117 -13.68 12.99 -1.51
CA THR A 117 -13.01 11.78 -2.02
C THR A 117 -11.50 11.94 -2.11
N THR A 118 -10.95 13.14 -1.91
CA THR A 118 -9.49 13.38 -1.87
C THR A 118 -8.91 13.22 -0.46
N GLU A 119 -9.76 13.23 0.56
CA GLU A 119 -9.35 13.04 1.95
C GLU A 119 -9.15 11.57 2.30
N MET A 120 -8.34 11.36 3.34
CA MET A 120 -8.08 10.07 3.96
C MET A 120 -7.97 10.27 5.47
N VAL A 121 -8.55 9.34 6.23
CA VAL A 121 -8.20 9.17 7.65
C VAL A 121 -7.03 8.20 7.74
N PHE A 122 -6.02 8.56 8.51
CA PHE A 122 -4.88 7.70 8.79
C PHE A 122 -4.54 7.77 10.28
N GLU A 123 -4.46 6.60 10.90
CA GLU A 123 -4.10 6.45 12.31
C GLU A 123 -2.87 5.56 12.43
N TYR A 124 -1.72 6.14 12.78
CA TYR A 124 -0.53 5.37 13.08
C TYR A 124 -0.58 4.84 14.51
N ARG A 125 -0.36 3.53 14.65
CA ARG A 125 -0.21 2.86 15.94
C ARG A 125 1.26 2.49 16.07
N ASN A 126 1.99 3.22 16.90
CA ASN A 126 3.36 2.88 17.27
C ASN A 126 3.42 1.42 17.74
N ALA A 127 3.78 0.50 16.84
CA ALA A 127 4.12 -0.85 17.25
C ALA A 127 5.49 -0.75 17.93
N PRO A 128 5.66 -1.27 19.15
CA PRO A 128 6.99 -1.35 19.73
C PRO A 128 7.85 -2.15 18.75
N ALA A 129 8.94 -1.54 18.26
CA ALA A 129 9.94 -2.25 17.49
C ALA A 129 10.29 -3.51 18.28
N ALA A 130 10.10 -4.68 17.67
CA ALA A 130 10.50 -5.93 18.30
C ALA A 130 11.97 -5.77 18.70
N SER A 131 12.23 -5.69 20.01
CA SER A 131 13.61 -5.73 20.50
C SER A 131 14.21 -7.04 20.00
N PRO A 132 15.45 -7.03 19.48
CA PRO A 132 16.11 -8.27 19.10
C PRO A 132 16.13 -9.16 20.34
N GLU A 133 15.43 -10.29 20.23
CA GLU A 133 15.32 -11.29 21.29
C GLU A 133 16.75 -11.73 21.64
N LYS A 134 17.25 -11.25 22.78
CA LYS A 134 18.56 -11.67 23.27
C LYS A 134 18.43 -13.16 23.57
N PRO A 135 19.27 -14.03 22.99
CA PRO A 135 19.15 -15.47 23.19
C PRO A 135 19.24 -15.81 24.69
N PRO A 136 18.48 -16.81 25.17
CA PRO A 136 18.43 -17.14 26.58
C PRO A 136 19.81 -17.60 27.05
N THR A 137 20.44 -16.79 27.91
CA THR A 137 21.64 -17.20 28.65
C THR A 137 21.24 -18.32 29.61
N THR A 138 21.56 -19.56 29.24
CA THR A 138 21.40 -20.72 30.13
C THR A 138 22.47 -20.62 31.23
N PRO A 139 22.12 -20.59 32.53
CA PRO A 139 23.12 -20.76 33.59
C PRO A 139 23.58 -22.22 33.59
N ALA A 140 24.90 -22.41 33.44
CA ALA A 140 25.52 -23.71 33.59
C ALA A 140 25.25 -24.28 34.99
N LYS A 141 24.84 -25.55 35.01
CA LYS A 141 24.56 -26.34 36.20
C LYS A 141 25.88 -26.62 36.94
N GLU A 142 26.16 -25.92 38.03
CA GLU A 142 27.21 -26.33 38.96
C GLU A 142 26.72 -27.53 39.78
N THR A 143 27.42 -28.64 39.60
CA THR A 143 27.24 -29.89 40.34
C THR A 143 28.26 -29.86 41.47
N THR A 144 27.82 -29.76 42.72
CA THR A 144 28.71 -29.97 43.88
C THR A 144 28.36 -31.30 44.53
N LYS A 145 29.41 -32.10 44.68
CA LYS A 145 29.49 -33.46 45.19
C LYS A 145 29.52 -33.48 46.71
#